data_AF-A0A1F8BYR2-F1
#
_entry.id   AF-A0A1F8BYR2-F1
#
_cell.length_a   1.000
_cell.length_b   1.000
_cell.length_c   1.000
_cell.angle_alpha   90.00
_cell.angle_beta   90.00
_cell.angle_gamma   90.00
#
_symmetry.space_group_name_H-M   'P 1'
#
loop_
_entity.id
_entity.type
_entity.pdbx_description
1 polymer ?
#
loop_
_entity_poly.entity_id
_entity_poly.type
_entity_poly.pdbx_seq_one_letter_code
_entity_poly.pdbx_strand_id
1 'polypeptide(L)'
;MFKSVMVSVKPRLNQADVKLLKGIFATKDDLKKLATKDDLKDFATKIDLLKMERRLKLHVSKAKIDLATRISRVATSSPTIKMFNDLEGRINRYHPTN
;
A
#
# COMPACT_ATOMS: atom_id res chain seq x y z
N MET A 1 -19.91 -33.32 74.68
CA MET A 1 -19.07 -32.60 73.70
C MET A 1 -19.82 -32.55 72.38
N PHE A 2 -20.23 -31.37 71.91
CA PHE A 2 -20.88 -31.21 70.60
C PHE A 2 -19.84 -30.83 69.56
N LYS A 3 -19.65 -31.68 68.53
CA LYS A 3 -18.79 -31.41 67.37
C LYS A 3 -19.51 -30.42 66.47
N SER A 4 -18.94 -29.23 66.31
CA SER A 4 -19.40 -28.24 65.31
C SER A 4 -19.08 -28.75 63.91
N VAL A 5 -20.10 -28.95 63.09
CA VAL A 5 -19.96 -29.26 61.66
C VAL A 5 -19.97 -27.92 60.91
N MET A 6 -18.80 -27.46 60.44
CA MET A 6 -18.73 -26.30 59.56
C MET A 6 -19.26 -26.68 58.17
N VAL A 7 -20.43 -26.19 57.81
CA VAL A 7 -20.96 -26.29 56.45
C VAL A 7 -20.29 -25.22 55.59
N SER A 8 -19.56 -25.62 54.55
CA SER A 8 -18.96 -24.70 53.58
C SER A 8 -20.06 -24.08 52.72
N VAL A 9 -20.42 -22.83 53.01
CA VAL A 9 -21.39 -22.06 52.21
C VAL A 9 -20.64 -21.34 51.09
N LYS A 10 -21.03 -21.59 49.84
CA LYS A 10 -20.47 -20.86 48.69
C LYS A 10 -20.80 -19.36 48.82
N PRO A 11 -19.82 -18.46 48.58
CA PRO A 11 -20.07 -17.03 48.65
C PRO A 11 -21.15 -16.61 47.65
N ARG A 12 -22.04 -15.70 48.08
CA ARG A 12 -23.12 -15.15 47.26
C ARG A 12 -22.88 -13.67 47.03
N LEU A 13 -23.12 -13.23 45.80
CA LEU A 13 -23.08 -11.81 45.47
C LEU A 13 -24.28 -11.10 46.10
N ASN A 14 -24.02 -9.92 46.68
CA ASN A 14 -25.03 -9.00 47.17
C ASN A 14 -25.31 -7.88 46.14
N GLN A 15 -26.27 -7.01 46.44
CA GLN A 15 -26.68 -5.93 45.53
C GLN A 15 -25.58 -4.88 45.28
N ALA A 16 -24.71 -4.63 46.26
CA ALA A 16 -23.56 -3.73 46.10
C ALA A 16 -22.54 -4.33 45.13
N ASP A 17 -22.29 -5.65 45.23
CA ASP A 17 -21.43 -6.37 44.29
C ASP A 17 -22.01 -6.27 42.86
N VAL A 18 -23.32 -6.51 42.70
CA VAL A 18 -24.00 -6.39 41.40
C VAL A 18 -23.93 -4.96 40.85
N LYS A 19 -24.06 -3.94 41.70
CA LYS A 19 -23.95 -2.53 41.29
C LYS A 19 -22.54 -2.20 40.82
N LEU A 20 -21.51 -2.69 41.51
CA LEU A 20 -20.11 -2.51 41.13
C LEU A 20 -19.82 -3.17 39.78
N LEU A 21 -20.29 -4.41 39.56
CA LEU A 21 -20.08 -5.15 38.32
C LEU A 21 -20.67 -4.42 37.10
N LYS A 22 -21.82 -3.75 37.24
CA LYS A 22 -22.44 -2.97 36.15
C LYS A 22 -21.57 -1.81 35.66
N GLY A 23 -20.71 -1.25 36.51
CA GLY A 23 -19.78 -0.18 36.12
C GLY A 23 -18.46 -0.69 35.52
N ILE A 24 -18.18 -1.99 35.69
CA ILE A 24 -16.91 -2.61 35.26
C ILE A 24 -17.08 -3.33 33.92
N PHE A 25 -18.21 -4.02 33.73
CA PHE A 25 -18.44 -4.82 32.53
C PHE A 25 -18.99 -3.99 31.38
N ALA A 26 -18.40 -4.17 30.20
CA ALA A 26 -18.98 -3.70 28.96
C ALA A 26 -20.33 -4.37 28.69
N THR A 27 -21.26 -3.60 28.15
CA THR A 27 -22.58 -4.04 27.73
C THR A 27 -22.60 -4.40 26.24
N LYS A 28 -23.68 -5.02 25.79
CA LYS A 28 -23.88 -5.27 24.35
C LYS A 28 -23.93 -3.98 23.53
N ASP A 29 -24.44 -2.89 24.10
CA ASP A 29 -24.53 -1.61 23.42
C ASP A 29 -23.17 -0.93 23.26
N ASP A 30 -22.24 -1.16 24.19
CA ASP A 30 -20.86 -0.69 24.06
C ASP A 30 -20.14 -1.34 22.87
N LEU A 31 -20.43 -2.62 22.61
CA LEU A 31 -19.79 -3.39 21.52
C LEU A 31 -20.31 -3.00 20.13
N LYS A 32 -21.54 -2.47 20.00
CA LYS A 32 -22.13 -2.08 18.70
C LYS A 32 -21.33 -1.00 17.97
N LYS A 33 -20.51 -0.24 18.69
CA LYS A 33 -19.66 0.83 18.12
C LYS A 33 -18.33 0.32 17.57
N LEU A 34 -17.98 -0.94 17.85
CA LEU A 34 -16.73 -1.53 17.38
C LEU A 34 -16.91 -2.11 15.98
N ALA A 35 -15.90 -1.92 15.12
CA ALA A 35 -15.83 -2.64 13.85
C ALA A 35 -15.72 -4.15 14.11
N THR A 36 -16.44 -4.92 13.31
CA THR A 36 -16.39 -6.37 13.29
C THR A 36 -15.25 -6.86 12.41
N LYS A 37 -14.91 -8.14 12.51
CA LYS A 37 -13.92 -8.75 11.61
C LYS A 37 -14.38 -8.74 10.15
N ASP A 38 -15.69 -8.76 9.91
CA ASP A 38 -16.23 -8.73 8.56
C ASP A 38 -16.06 -7.35 7.92
N ASP A 39 -16.21 -6.27 8.70
CA ASP A 39 -15.97 -4.89 8.24
C ASP A 39 -14.53 -4.67 7.75
N LEU A 40 -13.58 -5.50 8.18
CA LEU A 40 -12.16 -5.38 7.83
C LEU A 40 -11.74 -6.18 6.60
N LYS A 41 -12.60 -7.05 6.05
CA LYS A 41 -12.23 -7.98 4.96
C LYS A 41 -11.88 -7.29 3.65
N ASP A 42 -12.46 -6.12 3.39
CA ASP A 42 -12.28 -5.40 2.12
C ASP A 42 -11.03 -4.48 2.12
N PHE A 43 -10.33 -4.36 3.25
CA PHE A 43 -9.13 -3.54 3.34
C PHE A 43 -7.92 -4.26 2.73
N ALA A 44 -7.14 -3.52 1.94
CA ALA A 44 -5.87 -3.99 1.42
C ALA A 44 -4.91 -4.33 2.56
N THR A 45 -4.21 -5.46 2.42
CA THR A 45 -3.19 -5.88 3.38
C THR A 45 -1.82 -5.33 2.99
N LYS A 46 -0.86 -5.38 3.93
CA LYS A 46 0.55 -5.08 3.64
C LYS A 46 1.11 -5.90 2.46
N ILE A 47 0.64 -7.13 2.27
CA ILE A 47 1.08 -8.00 1.19
C ILE A 47 0.59 -7.48 -0.18
N ASP A 48 -0.61 -6.93 -0.24
CA ASP A 48 -1.16 -6.36 -1.48
C ASP A 48 -0.34 -5.16 -1.94
N LEU A 49 0.06 -4.29 -1.00
CA LEU A 49 0.94 -3.15 -1.28
C LEU A 49 2.32 -3.58 -1.79
N LEU A 50 2.93 -4.61 -1.16
CA LEU A 50 4.21 -5.14 -1.62
C LEU A 50 4.12 -5.76 -3.03
N LYS A 51 3.00 -6.42 -3.37
CA LYS A 51 2.76 -6.92 -4.72
C LYS A 51 2.65 -5.77 -5.72
N MET A 52 1.94 -4.70 -5.38
CA MET A 52 1.83 -3.50 -6.22
C MET A 52 3.20 -2.84 -6.43
N GLU A 53 3.98 -2.66 -5.38
CA GLU A 53 5.33 -2.08 -5.45
C GLU A 53 6.25 -2.89 -6.39
N ARG A 54 6.25 -4.22 -6.27
CA ARG A 54 7.03 -5.11 -7.15
C ARG A 54 6.61 -4.97 -8.62
N ARG A 55 5.30 -4.95 -8.88
CA ARG A 55 4.76 -4.77 -10.24
C ARG A 55 5.17 -3.42 -10.81
N LEU A 56 5.06 -2.35 -10.02
CA LEU A 56 5.45 -1.00 -10.44
C LEU A 56 6.94 -0.92 -10.76
N LYS A 57 7.80 -1.44 -9.87
CA LYS A 57 9.25 -1.51 -10.11
C LYS A 57 9.58 -2.23 -11.41
N LEU A 58 8.94 -3.36 -11.69
CA LEU A 58 9.15 -4.10 -12.93
C LEU A 58 8.78 -3.28 -14.18
N HIS A 59 7.61 -2.61 -14.18
CA HIS A 59 7.17 -1.80 -15.32
C HIS A 59 8.08 -0.60 -15.56
N VAL A 60 8.48 0.10 -14.49
CA VAL A 60 9.41 1.23 -14.57
C VAL A 60 10.76 0.78 -15.12
N SER A 61 11.30 -0.36 -14.64
CA SER A 61 12.56 -0.89 -15.16
C SER A 61 12.46 -1.26 -16.65
N LYS A 62 11.36 -1.88 -17.08
CA LYS A 62 11.13 -2.19 -18.50
C LYS A 62 11.08 -0.93 -19.36
N ALA A 63 10.33 0.08 -18.93
CA ALA A 63 10.22 1.36 -19.65
C ALA A 63 11.57 2.06 -19.77
N LYS A 64 12.40 2.03 -18.71
CA LYS A 64 13.76 2.59 -18.75
C LYS A 64 14.65 1.88 -19.77
N ILE A 65 14.59 0.56 -19.85
CA ILE A 65 15.39 -0.24 -20.81
C ILE A 65 14.94 0.03 -22.25
N ASP A 66 13.63 0.07 -22.51
CA ASP A 66 13.09 0.43 -23.82
C ASP A 66 13.56 1.83 -24.25
N LEU A 67 13.44 2.81 -23.35
CA LEU A 67 13.87 4.18 -23.61
C LEU A 67 15.38 4.24 -23.90
N ALA A 68 16.21 3.57 -23.12
CA ALA A 68 17.65 3.50 -23.34
C ALA A 68 17.97 2.91 -24.73
N THR A 69 17.29 1.82 -25.10
CA THR A 69 17.46 1.17 -26.40
C THR A 69 17.09 2.10 -27.55
N ARG A 70 16.00 2.86 -27.41
CA ARG A 70 15.54 3.83 -28.41
C ARG A 70 16.49 5.01 -28.55
N ILE A 71 17.00 5.54 -27.44
CA ILE A 71 18.00 6.62 -27.45
C ILE A 71 19.27 6.15 -28.19
N SER A 72 19.78 4.96 -27.87
CA SER A 72 20.96 4.42 -28.55
C SER A 72 20.74 4.27 -30.05
N ARG A 73 19.55 3.83 -30.49
CA ARG A 73 19.21 3.75 -31.92
C ARG A 73 19.19 5.12 -32.59
N VAL A 74 18.55 6.12 -31.98
CA VAL A 74 18.50 7.48 -32.54
C VAL A 74 19.92 8.04 -32.67
N ALA A 75 20.76 7.84 -31.65
CA ALA A 75 22.13 8.33 -31.63
C ALA A 75 23.02 7.72 -32.72
N THR A 76 22.77 6.47 -33.15
CA THR A 76 23.60 5.78 -34.16
C THR A 76 23.03 5.82 -35.58
N SER A 77 21.72 6.02 -35.74
CA SER A 77 21.05 6.01 -37.05
C SER A 77 20.71 7.40 -37.59
N SER A 78 20.71 8.44 -36.76
CA SER A 78 20.39 9.80 -37.21
C SER A 78 21.65 10.57 -37.61
N PRO A 79 21.63 11.30 -38.74
CA PRO A 79 22.70 12.25 -39.07
C PRO A 79 22.85 13.26 -37.93
N THR A 80 24.10 13.62 -37.62
CA THR A 80 24.33 14.71 -36.66
C THR A 80 23.86 16.04 -37.24
N ILE A 81 23.49 16.99 -36.38
CA ILE A 81 23.14 18.36 -36.81
C ILE A 81 24.26 18.97 -37.67
N LYS A 82 25.52 18.72 -37.30
CA LYS A 82 26.67 19.18 -38.09
C LYS A 82 26.66 18.56 -39.50
N MET A 83 26.47 17.25 -39.62
CA MET A 83 26.40 16.58 -40.94
C MET A 83 25.26 17.12 -41.80
N PHE A 84 24.11 17.44 -41.19
CA PHE A 84 23.00 18.05 -41.90
C PHE A 84 23.32 19.47 -42.39
N ASN A 85 23.84 20.33 -41.51
CA ASN A 85 24.20 21.71 -41.85
C ASN A 85 25.34 21.76 -42.90
N ASP A 86 26.31 20.86 -42.81
CA ASP A 86 27.39 20.72 -43.79
C ASP A 86 26.82 20.34 -45.17
N LEU A 87 25.81 19.47 -45.21
CA LEU A 87 25.12 19.09 -46.44
C LEU A 87 24.28 20.24 -47.00
N GLU A 88 23.53 20.95 -46.17
CA GLU A 88 22.74 22.13 -46.56
C GLU A 88 23.62 23.22 -47.18
N GLY A 89 24.77 23.52 -46.55
CA GLY A 89 25.75 24.45 -47.09
C GLY A 89 26.35 24.01 -48.43
N ARG A 90 26.53 22.69 -48.64
CA ARG A 90 26.96 22.16 -49.95
C ARG A 90 25.87 22.36 -51.01
N ILE A 91 24.62 22.05 -50.69
CA ILE A 91 23.49 22.21 -51.62
C ILE A 91 23.38 23.67 -52.07
N ASN A 92 23.40 24.62 -51.14
CA ASN A 92 23.28 26.06 -51.45
C ASN A 92 24.44 26.59 -52.31
N ARG A 93 25.64 26.00 -52.23
CA ARG A 93 26.76 26.38 -53.11
C ARG A 93 26.58 25.92 -54.55
N TYR A 94 25.99 24.74 -54.77
CA TYR A 94 25.78 24.19 -56.12
C TYR A 94 24.44 24.63 -56.73
N HIS A 95 23.43 24.90 -55.90
CA HIS A 95 22.11 25.36 -56.29
C HIS A 95 21.73 26.57 -55.43
N PRO A 96 22.28 27.77 -55.72
CA PRO A 96 21.89 28.97 -55.01
C PRO A 96 20.40 29.25 -55.25
N THR A 97 19.63 29.34 -54.17
CA THR A 97 18.25 29.82 -54.23
C THR A 97 18.29 31.32 -54.53
N ASN A 98 17.60 31.74 -55.60
CA ASN A 98 17.45 33.14 -55.98
C ASN A 98 16.67 33.93 -54.93
#